data_AF-A0A544QUI5-F1
#
_entry.id   AF-A0A544QUI5-F1
#
_cell.length_a   1.000
_cell.length_b   1.000
_cell.length_c   1.000
_cell.angle_alpha   90.00
_cell.angle_beta   90.00
_cell.angle_gamma   90.00
#
_symmetry.space_group_name_H-M   'P 1'
#
loop_
_entity.id
_entity.type
_entity.pdbx_description
1 polymer ?
#
loop_
_entity_poly.entity_id
_entity_poly.type
_entity_poly.pdbx_seq_one_letter_code
_entity_poly.pdbx_strand_id
1 'polypeptide(L)'
;MRKIVSILMMVLVSAFLFTGCGMGEKIDYISEKTGIDLSDVEGTSFKTHSGDDGKTSSVEFDLGDSNIESKLADSSSWKKLPFDETVETLLYGSNKDGKKIDPYIVDGEGEKLVPEISKGYYMLIDKNQNGEGNILEQEKINVEIAVYDTSDNKLYFCSFEN
;
A
#
# COMPACT_ATOMS: atom_id res chain seq x y z
N MET A 1 29.04 42.92 -13.26
CA MET A 1 27.60 42.68 -13.02
C MET A 1 27.01 41.60 -13.91
N ARG A 2 27.12 41.65 -15.26
CA ARG A 2 26.56 40.62 -16.17
C ARG A 2 27.03 39.18 -15.94
N LYS A 3 28.30 38.96 -15.56
CA LYS A 3 28.88 37.62 -15.31
C LYS A 3 28.45 36.99 -13.96
N ILE A 4 28.17 37.81 -12.95
CA ILE A 4 27.76 37.34 -11.61
C ILE A 4 26.28 36.92 -11.62
N VAL A 5 25.45 37.65 -12.37
CA VAL A 5 24.03 37.31 -12.56
C VAL A 5 23.88 35.99 -13.33
N SER A 6 24.71 35.71 -14.34
CA SER A 6 24.68 34.42 -15.06
C SER A 6 25.08 33.21 -14.20
N ILE A 7 26.00 33.37 -13.26
CA ILE A 7 26.44 32.25 -12.39
C ILE A 7 25.36 31.94 -11.35
N LEU A 8 24.72 32.97 -10.77
CA LEU A 8 23.62 32.78 -9.82
C LEU A 8 22.38 32.15 -10.47
N MET A 9 22.07 32.46 -11.73
CA MET A 9 20.97 31.83 -12.46
C MET A 9 21.22 30.34 -12.76
N MET A 10 22.49 29.93 -12.95
CA MET A 10 22.83 28.54 -13.29
C MET A 10 22.81 27.60 -12.07
N VAL A 11 23.12 28.11 -10.87
CA VAL A 11 23.05 27.37 -9.59
C VAL A 11 21.61 27.18 -9.13
N LEU A 12 20.71 28.13 -9.43
CA LEU A 12 19.29 28.03 -9.05
C LEU A 12 18.49 27.02 -9.89
N VAL A 13 18.94 26.70 -11.11
CA VAL A 13 18.30 25.70 -11.98
C VAL A 13 18.75 24.27 -11.66
N SER A 14 19.91 24.09 -11.02
CA SER A 14 20.47 22.77 -10.69
C SER A 14 19.98 22.21 -9.35
N ALA A 15 19.30 23.00 -8.52
CA ALA A 15 18.73 22.56 -7.24
C ALA A 15 17.36 21.86 -7.35
N PHE A 16 16.77 21.76 -8.55
CA PHE A 16 15.45 21.18 -8.78
C PHE A 16 15.44 19.70 -9.21
N LEU A 17 16.61 19.03 -9.24
CA LEU A 17 16.71 17.65 -9.76
C LEU A 17 16.74 16.53 -8.70
N PHE A 18 16.39 16.79 -7.43
CA PHE A 18 16.52 15.78 -6.37
C PHE A 18 15.24 15.54 -5.55
N THR A 19 14.10 15.31 -6.21
CA THR A 19 12.89 14.78 -5.54
C THR A 19 12.46 13.39 -6.04
N GLY A 20 13.30 12.69 -6.82
CA GLY A 20 12.97 11.37 -7.35
C GLY A 20 13.45 10.16 -6.51
N CYS A 21 14.30 10.38 -5.50
CA CYS A 21 15.08 9.28 -4.89
C CYS A 21 14.27 8.28 -4.05
N GLY A 22 13.05 8.62 -3.59
CA GLY A 22 12.27 7.75 -2.72
C GLY A 22 11.22 6.88 -3.42
N MET A 23 10.92 7.14 -4.69
CA MET A 23 9.82 6.47 -5.39
C MET A 23 10.23 5.11 -5.93
N GLY A 24 11.37 5.03 -6.62
CA GLY A 24 11.94 3.76 -7.09
C GLY A 24 12.14 2.79 -5.94
N GLU A 25 12.69 3.25 -4.81
CA GLU A 25 12.85 2.42 -3.60
C GLU A 25 11.53 1.84 -3.07
N LYS A 26 10.42 2.60 -3.15
CA LYS A 26 9.10 2.13 -2.71
C LYS A 26 8.51 1.11 -3.68
N ILE A 27 8.67 1.33 -4.98
CA ILE A 27 8.24 0.40 -6.03
C ILE A 27 9.02 -0.91 -5.91
N ASP A 28 10.34 -0.84 -5.73
CA ASP A 28 11.21 -2.00 -5.54
C ASP A 28 10.80 -2.79 -4.29
N TYR A 29 10.58 -2.09 -3.17
CA TYR A 29 10.12 -2.70 -1.93
C TYR A 29 8.81 -3.46 -2.09
N ILE A 30 7.80 -2.85 -2.71
CA ILE A 30 6.49 -3.47 -2.89
C ILE A 30 6.58 -4.63 -3.88
N SER A 31 7.36 -4.47 -4.95
CA SER A 31 7.60 -5.53 -5.93
C SER A 31 8.24 -6.76 -5.28
N GLU A 32 9.24 -6.54 -4.42
CA GLU A 32 9.90 -7.62 -3.65
C GLU A 32 8.91 -8.32 -2.71
N LYS A 33 8.12 -7.56 -1.95
CA LYS A 33 7.16 -8.12 -0.98
C LYS A 33 6.04 -8.91 -1.64
N THR A 34 5.53 -8.39 -2.75
CA THR A 34 4.36 -8.95 -3.43
C THR A 34 4.72 -10.04 -4.43
N GLY A 35 5.96 -10.03 -4.94
CA GLY A 35 6.39 -10.84 -6.08
C GLY A 35 5.82 -10.34 -7.43
N ILE A 36 5.24 -9.15 -7.46
CA ILE A 36 4.68 -8.52 -8.67
C ILE A 36 5.73 -7.56 -9.22
N ASP A 37 6.02 -7.66 -10.52
CA ASP A 37 6.88 -6.69 -11.19
C ASP A 37 6.11 -5.39 -11.43
N LEU A 38 6.48 -4.32 -10.72
CA LEU A 38 5.89 -2.99 -10.84
C LEU A 38 6.82 -1.99 -11.57
N SER A 39 7.90 -2.47 -12.20
CA SER A 39 8.87 -1.59 -12.89
C SER A 39 8.24 -0.80 -14.05
N ASP A 40 7.29 -1.40 -14.77
CA ASP A 40 6.56 -0.76 -15.86
C ASP A 40 5.46 0.20 -15.39
N VAL A 41 5.18 0.25 -14.07
CA VAL A 41 4.19 1.18 -13.47
C VAL A 41 4.82 2.56 -13.23
N GLU A 42 6.14 2.71 -13.44
CA GLU A 42 6.86 4.00 -13.45
C GLU A 42 6.32 4.90 -14.58
N GLY A 43 5.32 5.74 -14.24
CA GLY A 43 4.70 6.68 -15.17
C GLY A 43 3.18 6.77 -15.04
N THR A 44 2.56 5.79 -14.38
CA THR A 44 1.14 5.78 -14.01
C THR A 44 0.91 6.47 -12.66
N SER A 45 -0.26 7.09 -12.50
CA SER A 45 -0.62 7.80 -11.28
C SER A 45 -0.74 6.83 -10.11
N PHE A 46 0.23 6.81 -9.20
CA PHE A 46 0.07 6.18 -7.90
C PHE A 46 -0.39 7.24 -6.89
N LYS A 47 -1.28 6.85 -5.98
CA LYS A 47 -1.73 7.72 -4.88
C LYS A 47 -1.14 7.20 -3.59
N THR A 48 -0.46 8.07 -2.86
CA THR A 48 -0.01 7.77 -1.49
C THR A 48 -0.91 8.50 -0.51
N HIS A 49 -1.41 7.78 0.49
CA HIS A 49 -2.10 8.38 1.62
C HIS A 49 -1.42 7.95 2.91
N SER A 50 -1.42 8.83 3.90
CA SER A 50 -0.96 8.52 5.25
C SER A 50 -2.07 8.86 6.23
N GLY A 51 -2.21 8.04 7.28
CA GLY A 51 -3.03 8.39 8.43
C GLY A 51 -2.42 9.58 9.17
N ASP A 52 -3.26 10.44 9.75
CA ASP A 52 -2.80 11.63 10.49
C ASP A 52 -1.98 11.29 11.73
N ASP A 53 -2.18 10.09 12.28
CA ASP A 53 -1.42 9.57 13.42
C ASP A 53 -0.05 8.98 13.03
N GLY A 54 0.27 8.96 11.72
CA GLY A 54 1.50 8.42 11.16
C GLY A 54 1.59 6.89 11.21
N LYS A 55 0.52 6.19 11.59
CA LYS A 55 0.51 4.73 11.74
C LYS A 55 0.18 4.01 10.45
N THR A 56 -0.63 4.65 9.60
CA THR A 56 -1.10 4.08 8.34
C THR A 56 -0.38 4.71 7.16
N SER A 57 0.02 3.89 6.19
CA SER A 57 0.38 4.36 4.85
C SER A 57 -0.25 3.46 3.79
N SER A 58 -0.64 4.02 2.65
CA SER A 58 -1.13 3.25 1.50
C SER A 58 -0.52 3.73 0.19
N VAL A 59 -0.44 2.82 -0.78
CA VAL A 59 -0.17 3.11 -2.18
C VAL A 59 -1.19 2.40 -3.05
N GLU A 60 -1.82 3.13 -3.96
CA GLU A 60 -2.63 2.57 -5.04
C GLU A 60 -1.81 2.60 -6.34
N PHE A 61 -1.76 1.47 -7.04
CA PHE A 61 -1.22 1.33 -8.39
C PHE A 61 -2.34 0.96 -9.36
N ASP A 62 -2.39 1.66 -10.49
CA ASP A 62 -3.20 1.29 -11.64
C ASP A 62 -2.34 0.45 -12.59
N LEU A 63 -2.70 -0.83 -12.79
CA LEU A 63 -1.94 -1.75 -13.62
C LEU A 63 -2.36 -1.71 -15.10
N GLY A 64 -3.31 -0.85 -15.47
CA GLY A 64 -3.77 -0.66 -16.85
C GLY A 64 -4.32 -1.95 -17.45
N ASP A 65 -3.71 -2.44 -18.53
CA ASP A 65 -4.07 -3.71 -19.18
C ASP A 65 -3.30 -4.92 -18.62
N SER A 66 -2.38 -4.72 -17.66
CA SER A 66 -1.56 -5.79 -17.10
C SER A 66 -2.39 -6.66 -16.16
N ASN A 67 -2.95 -7.75 -16.67
CA ASN A 67 -3.64 -8.73 -15.84
C ASN A 67 -2.65 -9.70 -15.20
N ILE A 68 -2.54 -9.66 -13.87
CA ILE A 68 -1.64 -10.50 -13.08
C ILE A 68 -2.36 -11.66 -12.36
N GLU A 69 -3.67 -11.82 -12.57
CA GLU A 69 -4.51 -12.79 -11.86
C GLU A 69 -3.97 -14.22 -11.96
N SER A 70 -3.50 -14.63 -13.14
CA SER A 70 -2.93 -15.96 -13.35
C SER A 70 -1.70 -16.22 -12.48
N LYS A 71 -0.82 -15.21 -12.32
CA LYS A 71 0.36 -15.29 -11.46
C LYS A 71 -0.03 -15.41 -9.99
N LEU A 72 -1.07 -14.70 -9.57
CA LEU A 72 -1.54 -14.71 -8.17
C LEU A 72 -2.28 -16.01 -7.83
N ALA A 73 -3.02 -16.59 -8.79
CA ALA A 73 -3.75 -17.83 -8.59
C ALA A 73 -2.84 -19.03 -8.27
N ASP A 74 -1.61 -19.03 -8.81
CA ASP A 74 -0.61 -20.07 -8.56
C ASP A 74 0.29 -19.78 -7.34
N SER A 75 0.14 -18.60 -6.71
CA SER A 75 0.97 -18.19 -5.58
C SER A 75 0.43 -18.70 -4.25
N SER A 76 1.31 -19.28 -3.42
CA SER A 76 0.96 -19.68 -2.05
C SER A 76 0.82 -18.49 -1.08
N SER A 77 1.37 -17.32 -1.43
CA SER A 77 1.38 -16.14 -0.57
C SER A 77 0.11 -15.30 -0.71
N TRP A 78 -0.59 -15.46 -1.83
CA TRP A 78 -1.82 -14.73 -2.13
C TRP A 78 -3.04 -15.62 -1.91
N LYS A 79 -4.06 -15.06 -1.28
CA LYS A 79 -5.35 -15.71 -1.07
C LYS A 79 -6.38 -15.07 -1.99
N LYS A 80 -7.26 -15.88 -2.57
CA LYS A 80 -8.41 -15.37 -3.32
C LYS A 80 -9.48 -14.86 -2.36
N LEU A 81 -10.17 -13.77 -2.71
CA LEU A 81 -11.33 -13.27 -1.95
C LEU A 81 -12.41 -14.35 -1.78
N PRO A 82 -13.21 -14.32 -0.69
CA PRO A 82 -13.37 -13.21 0.27
C PRO A 82 -12.20 -13.05 1.25
N PHE A 83 -12.10 -11.87 1.87
CA PHE A 83 -11.14 -11.64 2.95
C PHE A 83 -11.43 -12.58 4.13
N ASP A 84 -10.37 -12.98 4.82
CA ASP A 84 -10.53 -13.57 6.15
C ASP A 84 -10.89 -12.48 7.17
N GLU A 85 -11.40 -12.91 8.32
CA GLU A 85 -11.89 -11.99 9.36
C GLU A 85 -10.83 -10.98 9.82
N THR A 86 -9.56 -11.38 9.84
CA THR A 86 -8.45 -10.50 10.23
C THR A 86 -8.29 -9.38 9.22
N VAL A 87 -8.16 -9.70 7.93
CA VAL A 87 -7.98 -8.68 6.89
C VAL A 87 -9.23 -7.81 6.74
N GLU A 88 -10.42 -8.41 6.80
CA GLU A 88 -11.68 -7.66 6.75
C GLU A 88 -11.78 -6.66 7.90
N THR A 89 -11.42 -7.07 9.13
CA THR A 89 -11.43 -6.16 10.29
C THR A 89 -10.38 -5.05 10.15
N LEU A 90 -9.18 -5.36 9.64
CA LEU A 90 -8.12 -4.36 9.43
C LEU A 90 -8.55 -3.29 8.41
N LEU A 91 -9.18 -3.70 7.31
CA LEU A 91 -9.58 -2.80 6.20
C LEU A 91 -10.90 -2.08 6.45
N TYR A 92 -11.90 -2.77 6.99
CA TYR A 92 -13.29 -2.28 7.03
C TYR A 92 -13.90 -2.25 8.43
N GLY A 93 -13.17 -2.72 9.43
CA GLY A 93 -13.68 -2.93 10.77
C GLY A 93 -14.60 -4.14 10.85
N SER A 94 -15.19 -4.37 12.02
CA SER A 94 -16.16 -5.44 12.20
C SER A 94 -17.26 -5.04 13.19
N ASN A 95 -18.42 -5.65 13.02
CA ASN A 95 -19.52 -5.54 13.97
C ASN A 95 -20.11 -6.94 14.18
N LYS A 96 -19.57 -7.65 15.17
CA LYS A 96 -19.99 -9.01 15.52
C LYS A 96 -20.31 -9.06 17.01
N ASP A 97 -21.40 -9.73 17.35
CA ASP A 97 -21.82 -9.96 18.74
C ASP A 97 -21.93 -8.68 19.60
N GLY A 98 -22.30 -7.55 18.98
CA GLY A 98 -22.40 -6.26 19.64
C GLY A 98 -21.07 -5.57 19.94
N LYS A 99 -19.94 -6.17 19.53
CA LYS A 99 -18.62 -5.55 19.58
C LYS A 99 -18.32 -4.91 18.23
N LYS A 100 -18.25 -3.59 18.22
CA LYS A 100 -17.78 -2.81 17.07
C LYS A 100 -16.27 -2.62 17.18
N ILE A 101 -15.56 -2.95 16.12
CA ILE A 101 -14.15 -2.64 15.90
C ILE A 101 -14.11 -1.70 14.69
N ASP A 102 -13.55 -0.51 14.87
CA ASP A 102 -13.34 0.43 13.77
C ASP A 102 -12.17 -0.04 12.88
N PRO A 103 -12.17 0.28 11.58
CA PRO A 103 -11.06 -0.07 10.68
C PRO A 103 -9.74 0.54 11.16
N TYR A 104 -8.65 -0.20 10.94
CA TYR A 104 -7.30 0.24 11.28
C TYR A 104 -6.64 1.01 10.12
N ILE A 105 -6.95 0.60 8.88
CA ILE A 105 -6.35 1.16 7.67
C ILE A 105 -7.27 2.24 7.08
N VAL A 106 -7.16 3.43 7.66
CA VAL A 106 -7.89 4.65 7.25
C VAL A 106 -6.93 5.81 7.03
N ASP A 107 -7.40 6.84 6.31
CA ASP A 107 -6.70 8.12 6.20
C ASP A 107 -6.87 8.98 7.47
N GLY A 108 -6.35 10.21 7.42
CA GLY A 108 -6.48 11.19 8.49
C GLY A 108 -7.90 11.59 8.86
N GLU A 109 -8.84 11.50 7.91
CA GLU A 109 -10.25 11.82 8.12
C GLU A 109 -11.06 10.60 8.62
N GLY A 110 -10.42 9.44 8.70
CA GLY A 110 -11.06 8.18 9.07
C GLY A 110 -11.73 7.46 7.89
N GLU A 111 -11.48 7.90 6.65
CA GLU A 111 -11.99 7.28 5.44
C GLU A 111 -11.14 6.07 5.04
N LYS A 112 -11.79 5.06 4.45
CA LYS A 112 -11.13 3.82 4.05
C LYS A 112 -10.14 4.06 2.92
N LEU A 113 -8.91 3.58 3.08
CA LEU A 113 -7.86 3.71 2.05
C LEU A 113 -7.98 2.66 0.94
N VAL A 114 -8.62 1.54 1.23
CA VAL A 114 -8.94 0.49 0.26
C VAL A 114 -10.46 0.51 0.07
N PRO A 115 -10.99 0.66 -1.16
CA PRO A 115 -12.42 0.58 -1.40
C PRO A 115 -12.94 -0.84 -1.15
N GLU A 116 -14.26 -1.01 -1.12
CA GLU A 116 -14.88 -2.34 -1.02
C GLU A 116 -14.53 -3.20 -2.25
N ILE A 117 -13.80 -4.30 -2.07
CA ILE A 117 -13.37 -5.17 -3.17
C ILE A 117 -14.25 -6.42 -3.22
N SER A 118 -14.86 -6.68 -4.38
CA SER A 118 -15.75 -7.84 -4.58
C SER A 118 -15.06 -9.05 -5.19
N LYS A 119 -14.01 -8.85 -5.98
CA LYS A 119 -13.25 -9.88 -6.69
C LYS A 119 -11.79 -9.50 -6.75
N GLY A 120 -10.92 -10.46 -6.46
CA GLY A 120 -9.53 -10.12 -6.25
C GLY A 120 -8.78 -11.13 -5.42
N TYR A 121 -7.57 -10.72 -5.08
CA TYR A 121 -6.60 -11.48 -4.29
C TYR A 121 -6.04 -10.56 -3.22
N TYR A 122 -5.62 -11.15 -2.10
CA TYR A 122 -4.99 -10.41 -1.04
C TYR A 122 -3.86 -11.19 -0.38
N MET A 123 -2.94 -10.47 0.24
CA MET A 123 -1.91 -11.04 1.10
C MET A 123 -1.81 -10.20 2.38
N LEU A 124 -1.55 -10.87 3.50
CA LEU A 124 -1.32 -10.25 4.80
C LEU A 124 0.06 -10.68 5.29
N ILE A 125 0.89 -9.69 5.65
CA ILE A 125 2.23 -9.87 6.19
C ILE A 125 2.23 -9.34 7.61
N ASP A 126 2.43 -10.21 8.60
CA ASP A 126 2.71 -9.81 9.98
C ASP A 126 4.22 -9.57 10.15
N LYS A 127 4.60 -8.32 10.45
CA LYS A 127 6.00 -7.88 10.58
C LYS A 127 6.57 -8.10 11.97
N ASN A 128 5.74 -8.44 12.96
CA ASN A 128 6.20 -8.71 14.32
C ASN A 128 6.89 -10.08 14.46
N GLN A 129 6.85 -10.92 13.41
CA GLN A 129 7.45 -12.27 13.34
C GLN A 129 7.22 -13.11 14.60
N ASN A 130 6.07 -13.80 14.65
CA ASN A 130 6.06 -15.17 15.15
C ASN A 130 4.91 -16.03 14.61
N GLY A 131 4.09 -15.57 13.66
CA GLY A 131 3.11 -16.40 12.93
C GLY A 131 2.06 -17.13 13.79
N GLU A 132 2.10 -16.94 15.11
CA GLU A 132 1.31 -17.64 16.10
C GLU A 132 0.45 -16.62 16.83
N GLY A 133 -0.86 -16.84 16.77
CA GLY A 133 -1.85 -16.03 17.46
C GLY A 133 -2.64 -15.10 16.55
N ASN A 134 -3.65 -14.47 17.14
CA ASN A 134 -4.52 -13.53 16.47
C ASN A 134 -3.85 -12.15 16.37
N ILE A 135 -3.59 -11.67 15.15
CA ILE A 135 -2.98 -10.35 14.90
C ILE A 135 -3.76 -9.24 15.62
N LEU A 136 -5.09 -9.33 15.66
CA LEU A 136 -5.94 -8.32 16.31
C LEU A 136 -5.83 -8.30 17.84
N GLU A 137 -5.19 -9.30 18.44
CA GLU A 137 -4.98 -9.42 19.89
C GLU A 137 -3.53 -9.11 20.31
N GLN A 138 -2.65 -8.80 19.36
CA GLN A 138 -1.26 -8.43 19.66
C GLN A 138 -1.20 -7.08 20.39
N GLU A 139 -0.25 -6.93 21.33
CA GLU A 139 -0.02 -5.66 22.04
C GLU A 139 0.38 -4.52 21.08
N LYS A 140 1.09 -4.89 20.01
CA LYS A 140 1.45 -4.02 18.90
C LYS A 140 1.15 -4.74 17.61
N ILE A 141 0.46 -4.10 16.71
CA ILE A 141 0.15 -4.59 15.37
C ILE A 141 1.12 -3.89 14.42
N ASN A 142 1.91 -4.67 13.70
CA ASN A 142 2.74 -4.17 12.60
C ASN A 142 2.50 -5.06 11.39
N VAL A 143 1.73 -4.57 10.43
CA VAL A 143 1.28 -5.36 9.29
C VAL A 143 1.43 -4.62 7.97
N GLU A 144 1.58 -5.41 6.92
CA GLU A 144 1.42 -4.97 5.54
C GLU A 144 0.33 -5.80 4.85
N ILE A 145 -0.51 -5.15 4.06
CA ILE A 145 -1.60 -5.77 3.31
C ILE A 145 -1.47 -5.36 1.86
N ALA A 146 -1.43 -6.33 0.95
CA ALA A 146 -1.61 -6.06 -0.46
C ALA A 146 -2.96 -6.62 -0.94
N VAL A 147 -3.69 -5.83 -1.74
CA VAL A 147 -5.00 -6.19 -2.28
C VAL A 147 -5.00 -5.90 -3.77
N TYR A 148 -5.26 -6.91 -4.58
CA TYR A 148 -5.42 -6.77 -6.03
C TYR A 148 -6.91 -6.89 -6.37
N ASP A 149 -7.50 -5.81 -6.88
CA ASP A 149 -8.87 -5.78 -7.41
C ASP A 149 -8.86 -6.13 -8.89
N THR A 150 -9.47 -7.26 -9.23
CA THR A 150 -9.55 -7.73 -10.63
C THR A 150 -10.59 -6.98 -11.45
N SER A 151 -11.47 -6.20 -10.82
CA SER A 151 -12.53 -5.43 -11.49
C SER A 151 -11.96 -4.22 -12.22
N ASP A 152 -11.10 -3.47 -11.53
CA ASP A 152 -10.52 -2.22 -12.01
C ASP A 152 -9.00 -2.32 -12.28
N ASN A 153 -8.43 -3.52 -12.14
CA ASN A 153 -7.01 -3.81 -12.30
C ASN A 153 -6.09 -2.94 -11.43
N LYS A 154 -6.44 -2.80 -10.15
CA LYS A 154 -5.72 -1.97 -9.18
C LYS A 154 -5.06 -2.80 -8.10
N LEU A 155 -3.85 -2.41 -7.73
CA LEU A 155 -3.11 -2.97 -6.61
C LEU A 155 -3.02 -1.93 -5.49
N TYR A 156 -3.53 -2.26 -4.32
CA TYR A 156 -3.41 -1.48 -3.10
C TYR A 156 -2.34 -2.14 -2.22
N PHE A 157 -1.39 -1.36 -1.71
CA PHE A 157 -0.42 -1.80 -0.71
C PHE A 157 -0.49 -0.89 0.51
N CYS A 158 -0.87 -1.42 1.66
CA CYS A 158 -1.06 -0.68 2.89
C CYS A 158 -0.14 -1.19 3.99
N SER A 159 0.36 -0.30 4.83
CA SER A 159 1.07 -0.61 6.06
C SER A 159 0.35 -0.01 7.26
N PHE A 160 0.36 -0.72 8.38
CA PHE A 160 -0.11 -0.22 9.67
C PHE A 160 0.85 -0.60 10.79
N GLU A 161 1.22 0.35 11.65
CA GLU A 161 2.06 0.12 12.84
C GLU A 161 1.59 0.96 14.04
N ASN A 162 1.41 0.34 15.22
CA ASN A 162 1.03 1.06 16.45
C ASN A 162 1.87 0.75 17.71
#